data_AF-U3TVF0-F1
#
_entry.id   AF-U3TVF0-F1
#
_cell.length_a   1.000
_cell.length_b   1.000
_cell.length_c   1.000
_cell.angle_alpha   90.00
_cell.angle_beta   90.00
_cell.angle_gamma   90.00
#
_symmetry.space_group_name_H-M   'P 1'
#
loop_
_entity.id
_entity.type
_entity.pdbx_description
1 polymer ?
#
loop_
_entity_poly.entity_id
_entity_poly.type
_entity_poly.pdbx_seq_one_letter_code
_entity_poly.pdbx_strand_id
1 'polypeptide(L)'
;MACCVIPLNASDASPAGSGPCFPIQHIRLQHVTLISDRQQQALTAPYINRCLNLSEINSLIHAISDWYMQRGYITSRAFLAEQDLSHGQLIIPVLEGKLFAIRLDGEQPAMLKMVFPDAEGKILNLRDIEQGMEQINRLRPSTVIQW
;
A
#
# COMPACT_ATOMS: atom_id res chain seq x y z
N MET A 1 -35.79 39.81 -18.45
CA MET A 1 -34.94 39.01 -17.55
C MET A 1 -33.57 38.90 -18.19
N ALA A 2 -32.61 39.71 -17.74
CA ALA A 2 -31.22 39.65 -18.22
C ALA A 2 -30.42 38.77 -17.24
N CYS A 3 -29.80 37.71 -17.75
CA CYS A 3 -28.96 36.82 -16.95
C CYS A 3 -27.61 37.51 -16.71
N CYS A 4 -27.23 37.71 -15.45
CA CYS A 4 -25.93 38.22 -15.05
C CYS A 4 -24.89 37.10 -15.22
N VAL A 5 -23.98 37.23 -16.18
CA VAL A 5 -22.78 36.40 -16.28
C VAL A 5 -21.75 36.89 -15.28
N ILE A 6 -21.51 36.11 -14.23
CA ILE A 6 -20.43 36.34 -13.28
C ILE A 6 -19.15 35.74 -13.90
N PRO A 7 -18.02 36.46 -13.97
CA PRO A 7 -16.78 35.81 -14.38
C PRO A 7 -16.31 34.86 -13.27
N LEU A 8 -15.99 33.62 -13.65
CA LEU A 8 -15.24 32.71 -12.78
C LEU A 8 -13.82 33.26 -12.67
N ASN A 9 -13.53 33.95 -11.57
CA ASN A 9 -12.19 34.42 -11.25
C ASN A 9 -11.32 33.18 -10.95
N ALA A 10 -10.49 32.79 -11.91
CA ALA A 10 -9.49 31.74 -11.75
C ALA A 10 -8.29 32.28 -10.99
N SER A 11 -8.45 32.48 -9.67
CA SER A 11 -7.35 32.85 -8.78
C SER A 11 -7.58 32.16 -7.44
N ASP A 12 -7.16 30.90 -7.35
CA ASP A 12 -6.55 30.31 -6.15
C ASP A 12 -6.00 28.91 -6.48
N ALA A 13 -5.02 28.87 -7.36
CA ALA A 13 -3.98 27.85 -7.24
C ALA A 13 -3.11 28.26 -6.04
N SER A 14 -3.54 27.88 -4.83
CA SER A 14 -2.66 27.96 -3.65
C SER A 14 -1.37 27.19 -3.98
N PRO A 15 -0.17 27.78 -3.76
CA PRO A 15 1.05 27.02 -3.94
C PRO A 15 1.01 25.85 -2.97
N ALA A 16 1.01 24.62 -3.49
CA ALA A 16 1.23 23.43 -2.70
C ALA A 16 2.64 23.54 -2.08
N GLY A 17 2.74 24.11 -0.88
CA GLY A 17 4.05 24.34 -0.25
C GLY A 17 4.10 25.30 0.94
N SER A 18 3.01 25.93 1.37
CA SER A 18 3.02 26.92 2.46
C SER A 18 2.78 26.32 3.87
N GLY A 19 3.48 25.24 4.20
CA GLY A 19 3.47 24.63 5.55
C GLY A 19 4.89 24.57 6.15
N PRO A 20 5.03 24.39 7.48
CA PRO A 20 6.33 24.15 8.09
C PRO A 20 6.99 22.91 7.49
N CYS A 21 8.29 22.99 7.22
CA CYS A 21 9.10 21.86 6.76
C CYS A 21 10.01 21.36 7.89
N PHE A 22 10.34 20.08 7.84
CA PHE A 22 11.17 19.40 8.82
C PHE A 22 12.48 18.95 8.16
N PRO A 23 13.66 19.29 8.71
CA PRO A 23 14.93 18.83 8.17
C PRO A 23 15.10 17.32 8.44
N ILE A 24 15.10 16.50 7.39
CA ILE A 24 15.23 15.04 7.50
C ILE A 24 16.67 14.62 7.14
N GLN A 25 17.35 13.99 8.09
CA GLN A 25 18.71 13.45 7.96
C GLN A 25 18.70 11.94 7.81
N HIS A 26 17.77 11.26 8.49
CA HIS A 26 17.67 9.81 8.47
C HIS A 26 16.22 9.37 8.29
N ILE A 27 16.01 8.35 7.45
CA ILE A 27 14.71 7.72 7.26
C ILE A 27 14.86 6.24 7.59
N ARG A 28 14.00 5.73 8.48
CA ARG A 28 13.99 4.33 8.88
C ARG A 28 12.63 3.71 8.63
N LEU A 29 12.58 2.65 7.82
CA LEU A 29 11.39 1.83 7.70
C LEU A 29 11.36 0.80 8.84
N GLN A 30 10.20 0.60 9.45
CA GLN A 30 10.00 -0.38 10.53
C GLN A 30 9.02 -1.47 10.11
N HIS A 31 9.20 -2.67 10.69
CA HIS A 31 8.38 -3.86 10.43
C HIS A 31 8.35 -4.29 8.95
N VAL A 32 9.44 -4.01 8.24
CA VAL A 32 9.61 -4.39 6.84
C VAL A 32 10.38 -5.70 6.77
N THR A 33 9.80 -6.69 6.11
CA THR A 33 10.46 -7.98 5.82
C THR A 33 10.59 -8.25 4.33
N LEU A 34 9.74 -7.63 3.49
CA LEU A 34 9.72 -7.84 2.03
C LEU A 34 10.63 -6.90 1.24
N ILE A 35 10.86 -5.66 1.72
CA ILE A 35 11.74 -4.70 1.03
C ILE A 35 13.17 -4.90 1.52
N SER A 36 14.07 -5.31 0.62
CA SER A 36 15.50 -5.42 0.93
C SER A 36 16.12 -4.06 1.29
N ASP A 37 17.19 -4.05 2.09
CA ASP A 37 17.86 -2.80 2.50
C ASP A 37 18.26 -1.91 1.33
N ARG A 38 18.73 -2.50 0.23
CA ARG A 38 19.08 -1.77 -0.99
C ARG A 38 17.87 -1.06 -1.59
N GLN A 39 16.71 -1.72 -1.62
CA GLN A 39 15.47 -1.13 -2.12
C GLN A 39 14.94 -0.05 -1.17
N GLN A 40 15.06 -0.24 0.15
CA GLN A 40 14.71 0.79 1.14
C GLN A 40 15.56 2.05 0.94
N GLN A 41 16.87 1.88 0.73
CA GLN A 41 17.78 2.99 0.43
C GLN A 41 17.39 3.69 -0.87
N ALA A 42 17.07 2.93 -1.93
CA ALA A 42 16.64 3.51 -3.20
C ALA A 42 15.33 4.31 -3.09
N LEU A 43 14.36 3.84 -2.29
CA LEU A 43 13.09 4.54 -2.05
C LEU A 43 13.27 5.82 -1.22
N THR A 44 14.20 5.81 -0.26
CA THR A 44 14.36 6.91 0.70
C THR A 44 15.41 7.95 0.29
N ALA A 45 16.40 7.57 -0.52
CA ALA A 45 17.49 8.46 -0.95
C ALA A 45 17.04 9.83 -1.49
N PRO A 46 15.96 9.96 -2.28
CA PRO A 46 15.50 11.26 -2.78
C PRO A 46 15.03 12.25 -1.70
N TYR A 47 14.80 11.76 -0.47
CA TYR A 47 14.18 12.49 0.64
C TYR A 47 15.15 12.77 1.80
N ILE A 48 16.35 12.18 1.78
CA ILE A 48 17.39 12.34 2.80
C ILE A 48 18.13 13.68 2.59
N ASN A 49 18.54 14.32 3.69
CA ASN A 49 19.24 15.62 3.73
C ASN A 49 18.45 16.76 3.07
N ARG A 50 17.12 16.75 3.24
CA ARG A 50 16.19 17.75 2.70
C ARG A 50 15.26 18.26 3.80
N CYS A 51 14.74 19.47 3.62
CA CYS A 51 13.61 19.94 4.40
C CYS A 51 12.33 19.43 3.73
N LEU A 52 11.58 18.55 4.39
CA LEU A 52 10.36 17.97 3.85
C LEU A 52 9.14 18.59 4.53
N ASN A 53 8.17 19.00 3.75
CA ASN A 53 6.84 19.31 4.27
C ASN A 53 5.98 18.03 4.38
N LEU A 54 4.80 18.16 4.98
CA LEU A 54 3.89 17.02 5.17
C LEU A 54 3.45 16.35 3.84
N SER A 55 3.32 17.12 2.76
CA SER A 55 2.97 16.58 1.44
C SER A 55 4.08 15.71 0.86
N GLU A 56 5.34 16.13 1.01
CA GLU A 56 6.51 15.35 0.59
C GLU A 56 6.67 14.07 1.42
N ILE A 57 6.43 14.14 2.74
CA ILE A 57 6.42 12.96 3.62
C ILE A 57 5.32 11.99 3.19
N ASN A 58 4.10 12.47 2.95
CA ASN A 58 3.01 11.65 2.44
C ASN A 58 3.34 11.04 1.08
N SER A 59 4.01 11.78 0.19
CA SER A 59 4.45 11.27 -1.10
C SER A 59 5.42 10.09 -0.96
N LEU A 60 6.36 10.15 -0.01
CA LEU A 60 7.23 9.02 0.32
C LEU A 60 6.45 7.83 0.87
N ILE A 61 5.49 8.05 1.77
CA ILE A 61 4.62 7.00 2.32
C ILE A 61 3.81 6.31 1.21
N HIS A 62 3.27 7.10 0.28
CA HIS A 62 2.60 6.59 -0.91
C HIS A 62 3.55 5.79 -1.79
N ALA A 63 4.75 6.29 -2.09
CA ALA A 63 5.73 5.57 -2.88
C ALA A 63 6.12 4.21 -2.26
N ILE A 64 6.28 4.14 -0.94
CA ILE A 64 6.54 2.87 -0.23
C ILE A 64 5.33 1.95 -0.34
N SER A 65 4.10 2.45 -0.15
CA SER A 65 2.88 1.65 -0.28
C SER A 65 2.66 1.14 -1.72
N ASP A 66 2.94 1.97 -2.71
CA ASP A 66 2.87 1.63 -4.14
C ASP A 66 3.88 0.55 -4.49
N TRP A 67 5.06 0.55 -3.88
CA TRP A 67 6.04 -0.52 -4.05
C TRP A 67 5.45 -1.89 -3.71
N TYR A 68 4.67 -1.99 -2.62
CA TYR A 68 3.95 -3.19 -2.21
C TYR A 68 2.82 -3.53 -3.18
N MET A 69 1.98 -2.55 -3.51
CA MET A 69 0.82 -2.74 -4.40
C MET A 69 1.23 -3.26 -5.77
N GLN A 70 2.24 -2.66 -6.40
CA GLN A 70 2.75 -3.07 -7.72
C GLN A 70 3.30 -4.52 -7.73
N ARG A 71 3.62 -5.07 -6.55
CA ARG A 71 4.11 -6.44 -6.37
C ARG A 71 3.04 -7.41 -5.90
N GLY A 72 1.79 -6.97 -5.77
CA GLY A 72 0.64 -7.80 -5.39
C GLY A 72 0.37 -7.86 -3.88
N TYR A 73 1.13 -7.14 -3.05
CA TYR A 73 0.91 -7.12 -1.59
C TYR A 73 -0.16 -6.09 -1.21
N ILE A 74 -1.38 -6.28 -1.70
CA ILE A 74 -2.47 -5.29 -1.67
C ILE A 74 -2.99 -4.93 -0.27
N THR A 75 -2.72 -5.78 0.73
CA THR A 75 -3.08 -5.54 2.14
C THR A 75 -1.94 -4.92 2.95
N SER A 76 -0.80 -4.62 2.30
CA SER A 76 0.37 -4.05 2.95
C SER A 76 0.50 -2.56 2.66
N ARG A 77 0.83 -1.76 3.68
CA ARG A 77 0.93 -0.30 3.52
C ARG A 77 1.86 0.36 4.53
N ALA A 78 2.51 1.43 4.10
CA ALA A 78 3.22 2.33 5.00
C ALA A 78 2.25 3.35 5.62
N PHE A 79 2.59 3.88 6.78
CA PHE A 79 1.83 4.95 7.43
C PHE A 79 2.73 5.88 8.22
N LEU A 80 2.25 7.10 8.49
CA LEU A 80 2.91 8.04 9.39
C LEU A 80 2.37 7.84 10.80
N ALA A 81 3.22 7.47 11.75
CA ALA A 81 2.89 7.51 13.17
C ALA A 81 3.27 8.88 13.76
N GLU A 82 2.57 9.27 14.83
CA GLU A 82 2.94 10.45 15.62
C GLU A 82 4.36 10.30 16.17
N GLN A 83 5.19 11.31 15.93
CA GLN A 83 6.61 11.29 16.26
C GLN A 83 7.18 12.71 16.32
N ASP A 84 8.28 12.87 17.04
CA ASP A 84 9.06 14.11 17.06
C ASP A 84 10.13 14.09 15.96
N LEU A 85 10.03 15.02 15.01
CA LEU A 85 10.96 15.19 13.89
C LEU A 85 12.09 16.17 14.18
N SER A 86 12.17 16.75 15.39
CA SER A 86 13.16 17.78 15.76
C SER A 86 14.61 17.28 15.62
N HIS A 87 14.83 15.98 15.78
CA HIS A 87 16.14 15.33 15.63
C HIS A 87 16.48 14.92 14.18
N GLY A 88 15.58 15.21 13.23
CA GLY A 88 15.75 14.89 11.82
C GLY A 88 15.69 13.41 11.47
N GLN A 89 15.08 12.59 12.33
CA GLN A 89 14.83 11.18 12.07
C GLN A 89 13.35 10.96 11.76
N LEU A 90 13.05 10.47 10.56
CA LEU A 90 11.71 10.06 10.14
C LEU A 90 11.58 8.55 10.22
N ILE A 91 10.64 8.07 11.03
CA ILE A 91 10.31 6.66 11.19
C ILE A 91 9.02 6.38 10.42
N ILE A 92 9.09 5.42 9.49
CA ILE A 92 7.97 5.00 8.66
C ILE A 92 7.66 3.52 8.95
N PRO A 93 6.75 3.23 9.88
CA PRO A 93 6.26 1.87 10.06
C PRO A 93 5.48 1.39 8.83
N VAL A 94 5.63 0.10 8.55
CA VAL A 94 4.87 -0.61 7.51
C VAL A 94 4.06 -1.71 8.16
N LEU A 95 2.80 -1.83 7.74
CA LEU A 95 1.97 -2.98 8.07
C LEU A 95 2.03 -3.95 6.89
N GLU A 96 2.68 -5.09 7.08
CA GLU A 96 2.66 -6.19 6.10
C GLU A 96 1.48 -7.13 6.41
N GLY A 97 0.42 -7.03 5.60
CA GLY A 97 -0.86 -7.68 5.87
C GLY A 97 -0.79 -9.19 5.69
N LYS A 98 -1.06 -9.94 6.76
CA LYS A 98 -1.03 -11.42 6.76
C LYS A 98 -2.40 -12.03 6.49
N LEU A 99 -2.42 -13.16 5.80
CA LEU A 99 -3.62 -13.95 5.59
C LEU A 99 -3.99 -14.68 6.89
N PHE A 100 -5.17 -14.41 7.45
CA PHE A 100 -5.62 -15.07 8.68
C PHE A 100 -6.24 -16.45 8.42
N ALA A 101 -7.22 -16.52 7.53
CA ALA A 101 -7.93 -17.75 7.17
C ALA A 101 -8.55 -17.62 5.78
N ILE A 102 -8.70 -18.76 5.11
CA ILE A 102 -9.50 -18.89 3.88
C ILE A 102 -10.75 -19.70 4.20
N ARG A 103 -11.92 -19.20 3.81
CA ARG A 103 -13.19 -19.89 3.96
C ARG A 103 -13.92 -19.91 2.63
N LEU A 104 -14.58 -21.02 2.35
CA LEU A 104 -15.37 -21.22 1.15
C LEU A 104 -16.62 -22.00 1.51
N ASP A 105 -17.79 -21.41 1.25
CA ASP A 105 -19.06 -21.99 1.65
C ASP A 105 -19.31 -23.30 0.91
N GLY A 106 -19.78 -24.31 1.66
CA GLY A 106 -20.05 -25.64 1.13
C GLY A 106 -18.81 -26.48 0.80
N GLU A 107 -17.59 -26.00 1.11
CA GLU A 107 -16.35 -26.70 0.77
C GLU A 107 -15.60 -27.28 1.95
N GLN A 108 -14.89 -28.39 1.69
CA GLN A 108 -14.15 -29.09 2.72
C GLN A 108 -12.79 -28.42 2.99
N PRO A 109 -12.36 -28.29 4.27
CA PRO A 109 -11.06 -27.72 4.63
C PRO A 109 -9.86 -28.40 3.96
N ALA A 110 -9.98 -29.69 3.60
CA ALA A 110 -8.94 -30.44 2.92
C ALA A 110 -8.67 -29.92 1.49
N MET A 111 -9.70 -29.59 0.73
CA MET A 111 -9.55 -29.02 -0.62
C MET A 111 -8.84 -27.67 -0.56
N LEU A 112 -9.24 -26.80 0.38
CA LEU A 112 -8.62 -25.49 0.56
C LEU A 112 -7.13 -25.59 0.90
N LYS A 113 -6.72 -26.57 1.71
CA LYS A 113 -5.30 -26.82 2.02
C LYS A 113 -4.50 -27.31 0.81
N MET A 114 -5.13 -28.01 -0.14
CA MET A 114 -4.46 -28.42 -1.39
C MET A 114 -4.25 -27.23 -2.33
N VAL A 115 -5.22 -26.31 -2.38
CA VAL A 115 -5.18 -25.13 -3.25
C VAL A 115 -4.27 -24.04 -2.68
N PHE A 116 -4.31 -23.85 -1.37
CA PHE A 116 -3.59 -22.79 -0.66
C PHE A 116 -2.64 -23.39 0.40
N PRO A 117 -1.58 -24.09 -0.02
CA PRO A 117 -0.65 -24.73 0.92
C PRO A 117 0.09 -23.66 1.74
N ASP A 118 0.01 -23.80 3.06
CA ASP A 118 0.68 -22.92 4.03
C ASP A 118 0.41 -21.42 3.81
N ALA A 119 -0.77 -21.05 3.31
CA ALA A 119 -1.09 -19.64 3.02
C ALA A 119 -1.39 -18.84 4.29
N GLU A 120 -2.00 -19.48 5.30
CA GLU A 120 -2.32 -18.84 6.58
C GLU A 120 -1.06 -18.41 7.33
N GLY A 121 -1.08 -17.20 7.88
CA GLY A 121 0.04 -16.58 8.59
C GLY A 121 1.12 -15.96 7.70
N LYS A 122 1.12 -16.21 6.38
CA LYS A 122 2.01 -15.55 5.42
C LYS A 122 1.49 -14.17 5.03
N ILE A 123 2.39 -13.31 4.54
CA ILE A 123 2.02 -12.02 3.97
C ILE A 123 1.23 -12.27 2.69
N LEU A 124 0.04 -11.69 2.59
CA LEU A 124 -0.89 -11.93 1.49
C LEU A 124 -0.34 -11.34 0.19
N ASN A 125 -0.27 -12.16 -0.86
CA ASN A 125 -0.05 -11.72 -2.24
C ASN A 125 -1.28 -12.05 -3.10
N LEU A 126 -1.72 -11.09 -3.91
CA LEU A 126 -2.87 -11.23 -4.79
C LEU A 126 -2.69 -12.38 -5.79
N ARG A 127 -1.47 -12.59 -6.31
CA ARG A 127 -1.22 -13.65 -7.31
C ARG A 127 -1.50 -15.05 -6.75
N ASP A 128 -1.17 -15.27 -5.48
CA ASP A 128 -1.41 -16.56 -4.82
C ASP A 128 -2.91 -16.84 -4.70
N ILE A 129 -3.72 -15.79 -4.46
CA ILE A 129 -5.18 -15.88 -4.42
C ILE A 129 -5.75 -16.15 -5.82
N GLU A 130 -5.29 -15.43 -6.83
CA GLU A 130 -5.72 -15.61 -8.22
C GLU A 130 -5.44 -17.04 -8.72
N GLN A 131 -4.23 -17.55 -8.48
CA GLN A 131 -3.85 -18.92 -8.84
C GLN A 131 -4.71 -19.95 -8.11
N GLY A 132 -4.94 -19.78 -6.81
CA GLY A 132 -5.78 -20.71 -6.08
C GLY A 132 -7.24 -20.72 -6.56
N MET A 133 -7.79 -19.55 -6.88
CA MET A 133 -9.12 -19.45 -7.47
C MET A 133 -9.21 -20.11 -8.85
N GLU A 134 -8.17 -19.98 -9.69
CA GLU A 134 -8.09 -20.70 -10.97
C GLU A 134 -8.12 -22.21 -10.76
N GLN A 135 -7.38 -22.75 -9.78
CA GLN A 135 -7.41 -24.18 -9.47
C GLN A 135 -8.79 -24.64 -8.99
N ILE A 136 -9.45 -23.86 -8.14
CA ILE A 136 -10.81 -24.15 -7.67
C ILE A 136 -11.79 -24.21 -8.85
N ASN A 137 -11.71 -23.25 -9.77
CA ASN A 137 -12.58 -23.19 -10.95
C ASN A 137 -12.28 -24.31 -11.95
N ARG A 138 -11.03 -24.78 -12.05
CA ARG A 138 -10.68 -25.94 -12.88
C ARG A 138 -11.24 -27.25 -12.33
N LEU A 139 -11.18 -27.43 -11.01
CA LEU A 139 -11.71 -28.62 -10.33
C LEU A 139 -13.24 -28.64 -10.28
N ARG A 140 -13.87 -27.46 -10.34
CA ARG A 140 -15.31 -27.29 -10.43
C ARG A 140 -15.64 -26.56 -11.73
N PRO A 141 -15.65 -27.25 -12.90
CA PRO A 141 -16.23 -26.65 -14.09
C PRO A 141 -17.67 -26.26 -13.71
N SER A 142 -17.95 -24.96 -13.71
CA SER A 142 -19.31 -24.49 -13.57
C SER A 142 -20.11 -25.15 -14.70
N THR A 143 -20.99 -26.08 -14.34
CA THR A 143 -22.04 -26.48 -15.27
C THR A 143 -22.85 -25.22 -15.49
N VAL A 144 -22.57 -24.52 -16.59
CA VAL A 144 -23.49 -23.56 -17.18
C VAL A 144 -24.70 -24.40 -17.59
N ILE A 145 -25.67 -24.52 -16.69
CA ILE A 145 -27.01 -24.95 -17.08
C ILE A 145 -27.55 -23.79 -17.90
N GLN A 146 -27.45 -23.93 -19.22
CA GLN A 146 -28.18 -23.07 -20.14
C GLN A 146 -29.67 -23.31 -19.90
N TRP A 147 -30.38 -22.24 -19.56
CA TRP A 147 -31.80 -22.10 -19.88
C TRP A 147 -31.90 -21.10 -21.04
#